data_AF-A0A072NJ27-F1
#
_entry.id   AF-A0A072NJ27-F1
#
_cell.length_a   1.000
_cell.length_b   1.000
_cell.length_c   1.000
_cell.angle_alpha   90.00
_cell.angle_beta   90.00
_cell.angle_gamma   90.00
#
_symmetry.space_group_name_H-M   'P 1'
#
loop_
_entity.id
_entity.type
_entity.pdbx_description
1 polymer ?
#
loop_
_entity_poly.entity_id
_entity_poly.type
_entity_poly.pdbx_seq_one_letter_code
_entity_poly.pdbx_strand_id
1 'polypeptide(L)' 'MSINKNKQVKIEAKIEVLRNELIETGELYGYLHPKTIKISQQLDNIINEYQLMKLHLTR' A
#
# COMPACT_ATOMS: atom_id res chain seq x y z
N MET A 1 -0.89 -22.56 13.55
CA MET A 1 -0.11 -21.86 12.51
C MET A 1 -0.16 -20.36 12.79
N SER A 2 0.92 -19.74 13.28
CA SER A 2 0.89 -18.34 13.78
C SER A 2 1.88 -17.39 13.09
N ILE A 3 2.37 -17.74 11.90
CA ILE A 3 3.42 -16.99 11.20
C ILE A 3 2.86 -15.78 10.40
N ASN A 4 1.54 -15.70 10.18
CA ASN A 4 0.96 -14.75 9.21
C ASN A 4 0.71 -13.33 9.75
N LYS A 5 0.56 -13.16 11.07
CA LYS A 5 0.16 -11.87 11.67
C LYS A 5 1.24 -10.79 11.51
N ASN A 6 2.52 -11.15 11.66
CA ASN A 6 3.63 -10.21 11.53
C ASN A 6 3.82 -9.72 10.09
N LYS A 7 3.56 -10.58 9.10
CA LYS A 7 3.65 -10.19 7.68
C LYS A 7 2.50 -9.26 7.29
N GLN A 8 1.30 -9.57 7.78
CA GLN A 8 0.12 -8.74 7.59
C GLN A 8 0.32 -7.33 8.15
N VAL A 9 0.75 -7.22 9.42
CA VAL A 9 0.99 -5.92 10.08
C VAL A 9 2.03 -5.08 9.33
N LYS A 10 3.09 -5.70 8.81
CA LYS A 10 4.11 -4.97 8.01
C LYS A 10 3.55 -4.40 6.72
N ILE A 11 2.69 -5.16 6.04
CA ILE A 11 2.07 -4.72 4.79
C ILE A 11 1.07 -3.61 5.05
N GLU A 12 0.23 -3.74 6.08
CA GLU A 12 -0.70 -2.69 6.51
C GLU A 12 0.04 -1.38 6.86
N ALA A 13 1.13 -1.48 7.63
CA ALA A 13 1.96 -0.31 7.94
C ALA A 13 2.54 0.36 6.68
N LYS A 14 2.96 -0.44 5.69
CA LYS A 14 3.50 0.07 4.43
C LYS A 14 2.43 0.75 3.57
N ILE A 15 1.20 0.22 3.57
CA ILE A 15 0.04 0.84 2.92
C ILE A 15 -0.22 2.23 3.51
N GLU A 16 -0.22 2.34 4.84
CA GLU A 16 -0.49 3.61 5.51
C GLU A 16 0.60 4.66 5.27
N VAL A 17 1.88 4.25 5.29
CA VAL A 17 2.99 5.16 4.94
C VAL A 17 2.84 5.71 3.52
N LEU A 18 2.57 4.84 2.54
CA LEU A 18 2.44 5.27 1.14
C LEU A 18 1.15 6.07 0.89
N ARG A 19 0.08 5.80 1.64
CA ARG A 19 -1.15 6.59 1.59
C ARG A 19 -0.88 8.03 2.04
N ASN A 20 -0.16 8.21 3.15
CA ASN A 20 0.21 9.54 3.64
C ASN A 20 1.14 10.24 2.65
N GLU A 21 2.15 9.54 2.13
CA GLU A 21 3.07 10.11 1.14
C GLU A 21 2.34 10.53 -0.15
N LEU A 22 1.34 9.76 -0.58
CA LEU A 22 0.50 10.09 -1.74
C LEU A 22 -0.30 11.37 -1.52
N ILE A 23 -0.93 11.51 -0.36
CA ILE A 23 -1.72 12.68 0.01
C ILE A 23 -0.82 13.91 0.08
N GLU A 24 0.27 13.84 0.86
CA GLU A 24 1.22 14.94 1.01
C GLU A 24 1.82 15.36 -0.34
N THR A 25 2.21 14.39 -1.18
CA THR A 25 2.76 14.68 -2.51
C THR A 25 1.68 15.23 -3.45
N GLY A 26 0.44 14.75 -3.34
CA GLY A 26 -0.71 15.23 -4.12
C GLY A 26 -1.09 16.67 -3.75
N GLU A 27 -1.03 17.02 -2.47
CA GLU A 27 -1.24 18.39 -1.98
C GLU A 27 -0.10 19.32 -2.38
N LEU A 28 1.16 18.84 -2.35
CA LEU A 28 2.34 19.66 -2.63
C LEU A 28 2.60 19.86 -4.13
N TYR A 29 2.42 18.82 -4.96
CA TYR A 29 2.79 18.84 -6.38
C TYR A 29 1.59 18.66 -7.34
N GLY A 30 0.42 18.27 -6.82
CA GLY A 30 -0.74 17.89 -7.61
C GLY A 30 -0.84 16.39 -7.88
N TYR A 31 -2.07 15.89 -8.01
CA TYR A 31 -2.35 14.46 -8.21
C TYR A 31 -1.90 13.89 -9.56
N LEU A 32 -1.74 14.74 -10.57
CA LEU A 32 -1.23 14.35 -11.89
C LEU A 32 0.29 14.48 -12.02
N HIS A 33 0.97 14.94 -10.96
CA HIS A 33 2.42 15.04 -11.00
C HIS A 33 3.06 13.65 -11.08
N PRO A 34 4.12 13.43 -11.88
CA PRO A 34 4.74 12.11 -12.05
C PRO A 34 5.15 11.45 -10.73
N LYS A 35 5.55 12.26 -9.73
CA LYS A 35 5.87 11.78 -8.39
C LYS A 35 4.65 11.18 -7.68
N THR A 36 3.51 11.87 -7.71
CA THR A 36 2.26 11.41 -7.10
C THR A 36 1.74 10.16 -7.81
N ILE A 37 1.81 10.11 -9.14
CA ILE A 37 1.44 8.93 -9.93
C ILE A 37 2.32 7.72 -9.56
N LYS A 38 3.64 7.92 -9.41
CA LYS A 38 4.55 6.84 -9.02
C LYS A 38 4.22 6.28 -7.63
N ILE A 39 3.90 7.14 -6.67
CA ILE A 39 3.48 6.72 -5.33
C ILE A 39 2.16 5.95 -5.41
N SER A 40 1.20 6.40 -6.22
CA SER A 40 -0.08 5.70 -6.45
C SER A 40 0.14 4.28 -6.97
N GLN A 41 1.01 4.13 -7.97
CA GLN A 41 1.35 2.81 -8.52
C GLN A 41 2.01 1.89 -7.49
N GLN A 42 2.88 2.44 -6.64
CA GLN A 42 3.50 1.68 -5.55
C GLN A 42 2.47 1.25 -4.50
N LEU A 43 1.53 2.13 -4.15
CA LEU A 43 0.44 1.84 -3.23
C LEU A 43 -0.46 0.72 -3.79
N ASP A 44 -0.86 0.82 -5.06
CA ASP A 44 -1.68 -0.20 -5.74
C ASP A 44 -1.03 -1.58 -5.73
N ASN A 45 0.28 -1.66 -6.00
CA ASN A 45 1.02 -2.93 -5.96
C ASN A 45 0.96 -3.59 -4.58
N ILE A 46 1.15 -2.82 -3.51
CA ILE A 46 1.16 -3.35 -2.15
C ILE A 46 -0.26 -3.73 -1.69
N ILE A 47 -1.27 -2.96 -2.10
CA ILE A 47 -2.68 -3.33 -1.87
C ILE A 47 -2.99 -4.65 -2.55
N ASN A 48 -2.56 -4.85 -3.81
CA ASN A 48 -2.74 -6.10 -4.53
C ASN A 48 -2.04 -7.27 -3.82
N GLU A 49 -0.80 -7.10 -3.36
CA GLU A 49 -0.09 -8.11 -2.55
C GLU A 49 -0.86 -8.47 -1.27
N TYR A 50 -1.39 -7.47 -0.57
CA TYR A 50 -2.17 -7.66 0.65
C TYR A 50 -3.47 -8.42 0.37
N GLN A 51 -4.19 -8.05 -0.68
CA GLN A 51 -5.43 -8.70 -1.10
C GLN A 51 -5.18 -10.17 -1.48
N LEU A 52 -4.11 -10.44 -2.23
CA LEU A 52 -3.70 -11.81 -2.57
C LEU A 52 -3.38 -12.62 -1.31
N MET A 53 -2.69 -12.04 -0.32
CA MET A 53 -2.44 -12.74 0.96
C MET A 53 -3.72 -13.05 1.72
N LYS A 54 -4.69 -12.13 1.75
CA LYS A 54 -6.00 -12.37 2.37
C LYS A 54 -6.80 -13.44 1.64
N LEU A 55 -6.79 -13.44 0.31
CA LEU A 55 -7.51 -14.44 -0.50
C LEU A 55 -6.98 -15.86 -0.31
N HIS A 56 -5.68 -16.05 -0.11
CA HIS A 56 -5.08 -17.36 0.19
C HIS A 56 -5.36 -17.86 1.61
N LEU A 57 -5.93 -17.02 2.50
CA LEU A 57 -6.30 -17.39 3.86
C LEU A 57 -7.76 -17.87 3.99
N THR A 58 -8.58 -17.69 2.94
CA THR A 58 -10.02 -18.00 2.94
C THR A 58 -10.41 -19.21 2.08
N ARG A 59 -9.44 -19.98 1.57
CA ARG A 59 -9.66 -21.24 0.81
C ARG A 59 -9.16 -22.45 1.58
#